data_AF-A0A517Z1D6-F1
#
_entry.id   AF-A0A517Z1D6-F1
#
_cell.length_a   1.000
_cell.length_b   1.000
_cell.length_c   1.000
_cell.angle_alpha   90.00
_cell.angle_beta   90.00
_cell.angle_gamma   90.00
#
_symmetry.space_group_name_H-M   'P 1'
#
loop_
_entity.id
_entity.type
_entity.pdbx_description
1 polymer ?
#
loop_
_entity_poly.entity_id
_entity_poly.type
_entity_poly.pdbx_seq_one_letter_code
_entity_poly.pdbx_strand_id
1 'polypeptide(L)'
;MILSDREIRAALDRDAMKITPLPQASAWSSTAIDLTLDRELVRLKAPLIAGVPTPVSPAESGYRFDLLIRESGEQITMSSSGHVFESGSFLLAWTTEKLQLPHRSRLAARVEGKSSLARLGIGVHVTAPTIHAGFGFKQGDPGYVGSPLQLEMWNCGPLDIKLLPGMPICQLIVELVDGTPEKGYDGRFSIQGPRQVQA
;
A
#
# COMPACT_ATOMS: atom_id res chain seq x y z
N MET A 1 6.89 -4.07 -19.38
CA MET A 1 5.86 -4.99 -19.93
C MET A 1 5.01 -5.51 -18.78
N ILE A 2 3.69 -5.56 -18.93
CA ILE A 2 2.78 -6.11 -17.89
C ILE A 2 2.78 -7.64 -17.95
N LEU A 3 2.87 -8.31 -16.80
CA LEU A 3 2.78 -9.77 -16.71
C LEU A 3 1.31 -10.21 -16.76
N SER A 4 1.05 -11.30 -17.49
CA SER A 4 -0.24 -11.99 -17.39
C SER A 4 -0.33 -12.78 -16.08
N ASP A 5 -1.53 -13.19 -15.71
CA ASP A 5 -1.78 -14.07 -14.57
C ASP A 5 -0.90 -15.33 -14.58
N ARG A 6 -0.68 -15.95 -15.75
CA ARG A 6 0.23 -17.08 -15.92
C ARG A 6 1.67 -16.72 -15.54
N GLU A 7 2.16 -15.58 -16.01
CA GLU A 7 3.53 -15.14 -15.75
C GLU A 7 3.71 -14.67 -14.29
N ILE A 8 2.66 -14.10 -13.67
CA ILE A 8 2.69 -13.79 -12.25
C ILE A 8 2.72 -15.07 -11.41
N ARG A 9 1.92 -16.11 -11.74
CA ARG A 9 2.00 -17.42 -11.08
C ARG A 9 3.39 -18.03 -11.21
N ALA A 10 3.94 -18.06 -12.43
CA ALA A 10 5.30 -18.54 -12.66
C ALA A 10 6.36 -17.74 -11.87
N ALA A 11 6.16 -16.44 -11.68
CA ALA A 11 7.03 -15.61 -10.84
C ALA A 11 6.94 -15.95 -9.35
N LEU A 12 5.75 -16.28 -8.83
CA LEU A 12 5.58 -16.77 -7.46
C LEU A 12 6.20 -18.16 -7.28
N ASP A 13 5.95 -19.08 -8.21
CA ASP A 13 6.42 -20.48 -8.13
C ASP A 13 7.96 -20.57 -8.12
N ARG A 14 8.65 -19.63 -8.77
CA ARG A 14 10.12 -19.54 -8.83
C ARG A 14 10.74 -18.63 -7.77
N ASP A 15 9.96 -18.19 -6.77
CA ASP A 15 10.38 -17.23 -5.73
C ASP A 15 10.92 -15.88 -6.29
N ALA A 16 10.57 -15.52 -7.52
CA ALA A 16 10.95 -14.23 -8.12
C ALA A 16 10.18 -13.04 -7.50
N MET A 17 9.04 -13.31 -6.88
CA MET A 17 8.30 -12.41 -6.02
C MET A 17 7.55 -13.23 -4.95
N LYS A 18 7.11 -12.59 -3.87
CA LYS A 18 6.27 -13.24 -2.85
C LYS A 18 5.10 -12.35 -2.46
N ILE A 19 3.94 -12.95 -2.26
CA ILE A 19 2.76 -12.30 -1.70
C ILE A 19 2.29 -13.13 -0.50
N THR A 20 2.20 -12.52 0.69
CA THR A 20 1.84 -13.22 1.93
C THR A 20 0.72 -12.48 2.68
N PRO A 21 -0.45 -13.11 2.92
CA PRO A 21 -0.85 -14.44 2.47
C PRO A 21 -1.00 -14.52 0.94
N LEU A 22 -0.97 -15.75 0.40
CA LEU A 22 -1.20 -15.95 -1.03
C LEU A 22 -2.67 -15.62 -1.37
N PRO A 23 -2.94 -14.78 -2.38
CA PRO A 23 -4.31 -14.45 -2.78
C PRO A 23 -5.09 -15.66 -3.28
N GLN A 24 -6.36 -15.75 -2.90
CA GLN A 24 -7.27 -16.81 -3.35
C GLN A 24 -7.50 -16.76 -4.86
N ALA A 25 -7.91 -17.87 -5.47
CA ALA A 25 -8.11 -17.96 -6.92
C ALA A 25 -9.05 -16.88 -7.50
N SER A 26 -10.05 -16.44 -6.73
CA SER A 26 -10.99 -15.38 -7.12
C SER A 26 -10.37 -13.98 -7.22
N ALA A 27 -9.20 -13.75 -6.63
CA ALA A 27 -8.50 -12.47 -6.68
C ALA A 27 -7.79 -12.22 -8.04
N TRP A 28 -7.69 -13.24 -8.89
CA TRP A 28 -6.88 -13.18 -10.10
C TRP A 28 -7.70 -12.72 -11.30
N SER A 29 -7.15 -11.77 -12.05
CA SER A 29 -7.61 -11.37 -13.38
C SER A 29 -6.49 -11.65 -14.41
N SER A 30 -6.73 -11.40 -15.70
CA SER A 30 -5.77 -11.72 -16.76
C SER A 30 -4.38 -11.08 -16.61
N THR A 31 -4.27 -9.95 -15.89
CA THR A 31 -3.02 -9.16 -15.76
C THR A 31 -2.82 -8.51 -14.38
N ALA A 32 -3.69 -8.81 -13.42
CA ALA A 32 -3.64 -8.21 -12.09
C ALA A 32 -4.13 -9.15 -11.00
N ILE A 33 -3.71 -8.91 -9.76
CA ILE A 33 -4.17 -9.62 -8.57
C ILE A 33 -4.80 -8.63 -7.61
N ASP A 34 -6.04 -8.86 -7.21
CA ASP A 34 -6.69 -8.10 -6.16
C ASP A 34 -5.99 -8.27 -4.81
N LEU A 35 -5.81 -7.16 -4.10
CA LEU A 35 -5.34 -7.12 -2.72
C LEU A 35 -6.46 -6.62 -1.80
N THR A 36 -6.39 -7.00 -0.53
CA THR A 36 -7.47 -6.78 0.43
C THR A 36 -7.11 -5.73 1.47
N LEU A 37 -8.12 -4.99 1.94
CA LEU A 37 -7.96 -3.93 2.94
C LEU A 37 -7.64 -4.51 4.33
N ASP A 38 -6.55 -4.07 4.94
CA ASP A 38 -6.25 -4.34 6.35
C ASP A 38 -7.22 -3.57 7.27
N ARG A 39 -7.30 -3.95 8.54
CA ARG A 39 -8.18 -3.28 9.52
C ARG A 39 -7.59 -2.00 10.08
N GLU A 40 -6.28 -1.79 9.95
CA GLU A 40 -5.62 -0.61 10.50
C GLU A 40 -5.68 0.56 9.50
N LEU A 41 -6.21 1.69 9.97
CA LEU A 41 -6.30 2.95 9.22
C LEU A 41 -5.65 4.08 10.03
N VAL A 42 -5.24 5.14 9.34
CA VAL A 42 -4.80 6.39 9.97
C VAL A 42 -5.55 7.56 9.36
N ARG A 43 -6.24 8.33 10.21
CA ARG A 43 -6.82 9.61 9.84
C ARG A 43 -5.86 10.73 10.21
N LEU A 44 -5.39 11.48 9.23
CA LEU A 44 -4.54 12.64 9.48
C LEU A 44 -5.37 13.81 10.03
N LYS A 45 -4.90 14.40 11.12
CA LYS A 45 -5.40 15.65 11.69
C LYS A 45 -4.38 16.75 11.46
N ALA A 46 -4.84 17.99 11.40
CA ALA A 46 -3.93 19.13 11.32
C ALA A 46 -3.09 19.20 12.61
N PRO A 47 -1.75 19.32 12.52
CA PRO A 47 -0.93 19.54 13.70
C PRO A 47 -1.29 20.90 14.32
N LEU A 48 -1.34 20.94 15.65
CA LEU A 48 -1.68 22.14 16.41
C LEU A 48 -0.46 22.61 17.21
N ILE A 49 -0.04 23.86 17.02
CA ILE A 49 0.95 24.53 17.88
C ILE A 49 0.21 25.57 18.70
N ALA A 50 0.26 25.44 20.03
CA ALA A 50 -0.51 26.28 20.96
C ALA A 50 -2.01 26.36 20.61
N GLY A 51 -2.59 25.27 20.10
CA GLY A 51 -4.00 25.18 19.70
C GLY A 51 -4.31 25.70 18.29
N VAL A 52 -3.31 26.18 17.54
CA VAL A 52 -3.50 26.73 16.19
C VAL A 52 -3.07 25.72 15.12
N PRO A 53 -3.93 25.42 14.12
CA PRO A 53 -3.55 24.61 12.97
C PRO A 53 -2.33 25.20 12.27
N THR A 54 -1.26 24.42 12.19
CA THR A 54 0.02 24.87 11.64
C THR A 54 0.29 24.13 10.32
N PRO A 55 0.68 24.85 9.25
CA PRO A 55 1.10 24.20 8.01
C PRO A 55 2.31 23.29 8.22
N VAL A 56 2.32 22.16 7.53
CA VAL A 56 3.48 21.26 7.46
C VAL A 56 4.36 21.70 6.29
N SER A 57 5.67 21.78 6.50
CA SER A 57 6.66 22.10 5.47
C SER A 57 7.54 20.88 5.18
N PRO A 58 7.25 20.08 4.12
CA PRO A 58 8.04 18.90 3.79
C PRO A 58 9.49 19.20 3.36
N ALA A 59 9.81 20.46 3.04
CA ALA A 59 11.13 20.90 2.58
C ALA A 59 12.08 21.32 3.71
N GLU A 60 11.60 21.41 4.95
CA GLU A 60 12.42 21.78 6.11
C GLU A 60 13.36 20.65 6.52
N SER A 61 14.58 20.98 6.95
CA SER A 61 15.64 20.01 7.29
C SER A 61 15.29 19.07 8.43
N GLY A 62 14.29 19.42 9.26
CA GLY A 62 13.79 18.60 10.35
C GLY A 62 12.54 17.77 10.00
N TYR A 63 12.04 17.84 8.77
CA TYR A 63 10.79 17.17 8.40
C TYR A 63 10.91 15.64 8.52
N ARG A 64 9.99 15.06 9.30
CA ARG A 64 9.92 13.63 9.58
C ARG A 64 8.49 13.14 9.46
N PHE A 65 8.14 12.61 8.30
CA PHE A 65 6.80 12.07 8.02
C PHE A 65 6.33 11.04 9.07
N ASP A 66 7.21 10.19 9.57
CA ASP A 66 6.94 9.19 10.60
C ASP A 66 6.54 9.83 11.93
N LEU A 67 7.24 10.89 12.34
CA LEU A 67 6.90 11.65 13.55
C LEU A 67 5.58 12.40 13.36
N LEU A 68 5.38 13.04 12.19
CA LEU A 68 4.12 13.71 11.87
C LEU A 68 2.93 12.76 11.96
N ILE A 69 3.04 11.57 11.36
CA ILE A 69 2.00 10.53 11.42
C ILE A 69 1.77 10.06 12.85
N ARG A 70 2.84 9.93 13.65
CA ARG A 70 2.73 9.51 15.06
C ARG A 70 2.03 10.56 15.93
N GLU A 71 2.30 11.83 15.70
CA GLU A 71 1.80 12.94 16.53
C GLU A 71 0.43 13.46 16.06
N SER A 72 0.17 13.44 14.76
CA SER A 72 -1.03 14.02 14.14
C SER A 72 -1.94 12.98 13.46
N GLY A 73 -1.58 11.70 13.51
CA GLY A 73 -2.40 10.61 13.00
C GLY A 73 -3.27 9.98 14.08
N GLU A 74 -4.58 9.98 13.87
CA GLU A 74 -5.52 9.17 14.64
C GLU A 74 -5.52 7.74 14.10
N GLN A 75 -5.02 6.80 14.90
CA GLN A 75 -5.04 5.38 14.59
C GLN A 75 -6.45 4.83 14.77
N ILE A 76 -6.95 4.10 13.78
CA ILE A 76 -8.29 3.51 13.77
C ILE A 76 -8.15 2.03 13.44
N THR A 77 -8.52 1.16 14.38
CA THR A 77 -8.63 -0.28 14.14
C THR A 77 -10.09 -0.63 13.85
N MET A 78 -10.37 -1.01 12.61
CA MET A 78 -11.72 -1.39 12.17
C MET A 78 -12.18 -2.67 12.86
N SER A 79 -13.42 -2.66 13.38
CA SER A 79 -14.10 -3.87 13.82
C SER A 79 -14.68 -4.63 12.62
N SER A 80 -15.28 -5.80 12.88
CA SER A 80 -16.03 -6.55 11.85
C SER A 80 -17.22 -5.78 11.27
N SER A 81 -17.74 -4.78 11.98
CA SER A 81 -18.81 -3.92 11.45
C SER A 81 -18.30 -2.86 10.48
N GLY A 82 -16.99 -2.74 10.26
CA GLY A 82 -16.40 -1.81 9.29
C GLY A 82 -16.17 -0.39 9.81
N HIS A 83 -15.80 0.50 8.89
CA HIS A 83 -15.61 1.93 9.11
C HIS A 83 -16.30 2.72 8.01
N VAL A 84 -16.95 3.83 8.38
CA VAL A 84 -17.59 4.73 7.41
C VAL A 84 -16.53 5.66 6.85
N PHE A 85 -16.29 5.53 5.54
CA PHE A 85 -15.39 6.39 4.79
C PHE A 85 -16.19 7.54 4.18
N GLU A 86 -16.17 8.65 4.92
CA GLU A 86 -16.99 9.83 4.66
C GLU A 86 -16.66 10.47 3.31
N SER A 87 -17.67 10.98 2.62
CA SER A 87 -17.48 11.79 1.40
C SER A 87 -16.56 12.99 1.67
N GLY A 88 -15.62 13.25 0.77
CA GLY A 88 -14.63 14.33 0.88
C GLY A 88 -13.48 14.06 1.85
N SER A 89 -13.40 12.87 2.44
CA SER A 89 -12.36 12.53 3.42
C SER A 89 -11.15 11.79 2.80
N PHE A 90 -10.04 11.84 3.54
CA PHE A 90 -8.78 11.18 3.22
C PHE A 90 -8.34 10.29 4.38
N LEU A 91 -7.85 9.09 4.06
CA LEU A 91 -7.33 8.12 5.03
C LEU A 91 -6.07 7.46 4.48
N LEU A 92 -5.12 7.18 5.36
CA LEU A 92 -4.10 6.19 5.05
C LEU A 92 -4.61 4.81 5.48
N ALA A 93 -4.47 3.84 4.61
CA ALA A 93 -4.84 2.46 4.87
C ALA A 93 -3.69 1.52 4.49
N TRP A 94 -3.89 0.22 4.67
CA TRP A 94 -2.90 -0.79 4.34
C TRP A 94 -3.52 -1.96 3.59
N THR A 95 -2.75 -2.63 2.74
CA THR A 95 -3.11 -3.97 2.27
C THR A 95 -2.86 -5.01 3.35
N THR A 96 -3.67 -6.06 3.39
CA THR A 96 -3.43 -7.22 4.26
C THR A 96 -2.23 -8.03 3.77
N GLU A 97 -2.12 -8.16 2.45
CA GLU A 97 -1.04 -8.85 1.77
C GLU A 97 0.26 -8.06 1.85
N LYS A 98 1.35 -8.81 2.01
CA LYS A 98 2.72 -8.34 2.10
C LYS A 98 3.47 -8.79 0.87
N LEU A 99 4.17 -7.87 0.23
CA LEU A 99 4.88 -8.08 -1.02
C LEU A 99 6.38 -8.14 -0.78
N GLN A 100 7.06 -9.01 -1.53
CA GLN A 100 8.52 -8.98 -1.71
C GLN A 100 8.83 -9.00 -3.20
N LEU A 101 9.63 -8.04 -3.66
CA LEU A 101 10.15 -7.98 -5.02
C LEU A 101 11.68 -7.97 -4.97
N PRO A 102 12.37 -9.12 -4.91
CA PRO A 102 13.83 -9.16 -5.01
C PRO A 102 14.31 -8.42 -6.27
N HIS A 103 15.16 -7.40 -6.16
CA HIS A 103 15.54 -6.57 -7.32
C HIS A 103 16.16 -7.38 -8.48
N ARG A 104 16.83 -8.49 -8.18
CA ARG A 104 17.40 -9.41 -9.18
C ARG A 104 16.36 -10.10 -10.06
N SER A 105 15.11 -10.18 -9.62
CA SER A 105 14.02 -10.75 -10.41
C SER A 105 13.54 -9.82 -11.53
N ARG A 106 13.99 -8.56 -11.52
CA ARG A 106 13.62 -7.54 -12.51
C ARG A 106 12.11 -7.31 -12.56
N LEU A 107 11.45 -7.42 -11.41
CA LEU A 107 10.03 -7.14 -11.25
C LEU A 107 9.84 -5.84 -10.48
N ALA A 108 9.00 -4.97 -11.04
CA ALA A 108 8.35 -3.88 -10.36
C ALA A 108 6.84 -4.16 -10.35
N ALA A 109 6.07 -3.33 -9.67
CA ALA A 109 4.62 -3.41 -9.74
C ALA A 109 3.98 -2.04 -9.64
N ARG A 110 2.66 -1.98 -9.87
CA ARG A 110 1.82 -0.83 -9.56
C ARG A 110 0.65 -1.27 -8.69
N VAL A 111 0.32 -0.43 -7.72
CA VAL A 111 -0.96 -0.49 -7.02
C VAL A 111 -1.96 0.39 -7.75
N GLU A 112 -3.08 -0.19 -8.15
CA GLU A 112 -4.12 0.50 -8.91
C GLU A 112 -5.47 0.34 -8.21
N GLY A 113 -6.35 1.32 -8.39
CA GLY A 113 -7.74 1.21 -7.94
C GLY A 113 -8.52 0.14 -8.69
N LYS A 114 -9.60 -0.35 -8.09
CA LYS A 114 -10.57 -1.21 -8.79
C LYS A 114 -11.61 -0.35 -9.51
N SER A 115 -11.97 -0.71 -10.74
CA SER A 115 -12.93 0.07 -11.52
C SER A 115 -14.28 0.23 -10.82
N SER A 116 -14.73 -0.78 -10.08
CA SER A 116 -15.97 -0.73 -9.29
C SER A 116 -15.94 0.34 -8.21
N LEU A 117 -14.80 0.53 -7.54
CA LEU A 117 -14.62 1.51 -6.47
C LEU A 117 -14.35 2.91 -7.03
N ALA A 118 -13.59 3.01 -8.13
CA ALA A 118 -13.36 4.27 -8.83
C ALA A 118 -14.67 4.92 -9.30
N ARG A 119 -15.66 4.12 -9.74
CA ARG A 119 -17.00 4.60 -10.12
C ARG A 119 -17.85 5.10 -8.95
N LEU A 120 -17.44 4.80 -7.72
CA LEU A 120 -17.99 5.37 -6.49
C LEU A 120 -17.20 6.58 -5.99
N GLY A 121 -16.16 7.01 -6.71
CA GLY A 121 -15.28 8.10 -6.31
C GLY A 121 -14.17 7.71 -5.32
N ILE A 122 -13.88 6.41 -5.18
CA ILE A 122 -12.80 5.95 -4.30
C ILE A 122 -11.48 5.84 -5.06
N GLY A 123 -10.48 6.60 -4.63
CA GLY A 123 -9.07 6.41 -5.00
C GLY A 123 -8.32 5.65 -3.90
N VAL A 124 -7.23 4.97 -4.29
CA VAL A 124 -6.39 4.16 -3.38
C VAL A 124 -4.92 4.57 -3.36
N HIS A 125 -4.54 5.48 -4.25
CA HIS A 125 -3.27 6.20 -4.27
C HIS A 125 -3.55 7.60 -4.83
N VAL A 126 -2.67 8.57 -4.56
CA VAL A 126 -2.80 9.93 -5.14
C VAL A 126 -1.89 10.10 -6.34
N THR A 127 -0.59 9.84 -6.20
CA THR A 127 0.40 10.06 -7.29
C THR A 127 1.52 9.03 -7.36
N ALA A 128 1.64 8.13 -6.38
CA ALA A 128 2.76 7.20 -6.26
C ALA A 128 2.32 5.72 -6.34
N PRO A 129 1.73 5.26 -7.47
CA PRO A 129 1.29 3.87 -7.59
C PRO A 129 2.45 2.89 -7.75
N THR A 130 3.66 3.37 -8.07
CA THR A 130 4.79 2.51 -8.45
C THR A 130 5.43 1.86 -7.23
N ILE A 131 5.57 0.54 -7.31
CA ILE A 131 6.29 -0.31 -6.36
C ILE A 131 7.59 -0.74 -7.04
N HIS A 132 8.70 -0.21 -6.56
CA HIS A 132 10.01 -0.43 -7.17
C HIS A 132 10.54 -1.85 -6.93
N ALA A 133 11.36 -2.32 -7.87
CA ALA A 133 12.16 -3.53 -7.68
C ALA A 133 13.04 -3.39 -6.43
N GLY A 134 13.01 -4.37 -5.53
CA GLY A 134 13.62 -4.35 -4.20
C GLY A 134 12.62 -4.13 -3.06
N PHE A 135 11.41 -3.64 -3.35
CA PHE A 135 10.40 -3.36 -2.33
C PHE A 135 10.08 -4.60 -1.49
N GLY A 136 10.03 -4.41 -0.17
CA GLY A 136 9.65 -5.46 0.78
C GLY A 136 10.59 -6.66 0.77
N PHE A 137 11.79 -6.55 0.19
CA PHE A 137 12.78 -7.63 0.19
C PHE A 137 13.90 -7.34 1.19
N LYS A 138 14.07 -8.23 2.17
CA LYS A 138 15.13 -8.12 3.19
C LYS A 138 16.19 -9.18 2.95
N GLN A 139 17.31 -8.77 2.37
CA GLN A 139 18.41 -9.68 2.06
C GLN A 139 18.95 -10.33 3.34
N GLY A 140 19.09 -11.66 3.33
CA GLY A 140 19.63 -12.43 4.47
C GLY A 140 18.63 -12.73 5.58
N ASP A 141 17.35 -12.36 5.44
CA ASP A 141 16.29 -12.67 6.41
C ASP A 141 15.18 -13.52 5.76
N PRO A 142 15.30 -14.87 5.75
CA PRO A 142 14.30 -15.74 5.14
C PRO A 142 12.98 -15.79 5.93
N GLY A 143 12.97 -15.32 7.18
CA GLY A 143 11.76 -15.24 8.01
C GLY A 143 10.93 -13.99 7.74
N TYR A 144 11.49 -13.00 7.05
CA TYR A 144 10.74 -11.82 6.67
C TYR A 144 9.73 -12.13 5.56
N VAL A 145 8.46 -11.80 5.83
CA VAL A 145 7.33 -12.13 4.95
C VAL A 145 6.99 -11.03 3.94
N GLY A 146 7.63 -9.87 4.04
CA GLY A 146 7.45 -8.73 3.13
C GLY A 146 6.77 -7.53 3.76
N SER A 147 6.56 -6.49 2.94
CA SER A 147 5.87 -5.26 3.35
C SER A 147 4.47 -5.17 2.77
N PRO A 148 3.45 -4.82 3.57
CA PRO A 148 2.18 -4.37 3.03
C PRO A 148 2.36 -3.04 2.30
N LEU A 149 1.40 -2.71 1.45
CA LEU A 149 1.34 -1.44 0.74
C LEU A 149 0.54 -0.45 1.57
N GLN A 150 1.10 0.73 1.82
CA GLN A 150 0.29 1.85 2.30
C GLN A 150 -0.57 2.35 1.14
N LEU A 151 -1.84 2.64 1.43
CA LEU A 151 -2.80 3.17 0.48
C LEU A 151 -3.16 4.60 0.88
N GLU A 152 -3.04 5.54 -0.05
CA GLU A 152 -3.55 6.90 0.14
C GLU A 152 -5.00 6.96 -0.36
N MET A 153 -5.94 6.59 0.50
CA MET A 153 -7.35 6.50 0.13
C MET A 153 -8.02 7.86 0.21
N TRP A 154 -8.77 8.22 -0.83
CA TRP A 154 -9.66 9.39 -0.82
C TRP A 154 -11.04 9.02 -1.35
N ASN A 155 -12.06 9.61 -0.76
CA ASN A 155 -13.44 9.51 -1.24
C ASN A 155 -13.86 10.85 -1.82
N CYS A 156 -13.89 10.97 -3.15
CA CYS A 156 -14.45 12.14 -3.84
C CYS A 156 -15.85 11.93 -4.39
N GLY A 157 -16.42 10.74 -4.14
CA GLY A 157 -17.80 10.47 -4.46
C GLY A 157 -18.74 11.22 -3.52
N PRO A 158 -20.01 11.37 -3.89
CA PRO A 158 -21.01 12.05 -3.06
C PRO A 158 -21.58 11.17 -1.93
N LEU A 159 -21.10 9.92 -1.80
CA LEU A 159 -21.65 8.92 -0.88
C LEU A 159 -20.62 8.55 0.19
N ASP A 160 -21.09 8.32 1.41
CA ASP A 160 -20.32 7.64 2.44
C ASP A 160 -20.22 6.16 2.09
N ILE A 161 -19.00 5.62 2.14
CA ILE A 161 -18.71 4.24 1.77
C ILE A 161 -18.34 3.44 3.01
N LYS A 162 -19.00 2.29 3.22
CA LYS A 162 -18.66 1.38 4.30
C LYS A 162 -17.47 0.52 3.90
N LEU A 163 -16.31 0.76 4.51
CA LEU A 163 -15.12 -0.09 4.39
C LEU A 163 -15.25 -1.29 5.32
N LEU A 164 -14.85 -2.47 4.85
CA LEU A 164 -14.82 -3.70 5.63
C LEU A 164 -13.41 -4.31 5.61
N PRO A 165 -12.89 -4.83 6.74
CA PRO A 165 -11.62 -5.54 6.72
C PRO A 165 -11.70 -6.76 5.79
N GLY A 166 -10.66 -6.97 4.98
CA GLY A 166 -10.58 -8.08 4.03
C GLY A 166 -11.33 -7.88 2.72
N MET A 167 -12.01 -6.74 2.50
CA MET A 167 -12.62 -6.46 1.19
C MET A 167 -11.53 -6.24 0.13
N PRO A 168 -11.71 -6.68 -1.13
CA PRO A 168 -10.83 -6.28 -2.23
C PRO A 168 -10.85 -4.76 -2.40
N ILE A 169 -9.67 -4.12 -2.32
CA ILE A 169 -9.56 -2.66 -2.28
C ILE A 169 -8.77 -2.10 -3.46
N CYS A 170 -7.69 -2.79 -3.84
CA CYS A 170 -6.82 -2.39 -4.94
C CYS A 170 -6.41 -3.64 -5.72
N GLN A 171 -5.67 -3.43 -6.81
CA GLN A 171 -5.10 -4.50 -7.61
C GLN A 171 -3.62 -4.24 -7.86
N LEU A 172 -2.84 -5.31 -7.85
CA LEU A 172 -1.42 -5.32 -8.16
C LEU A 172 -1.23 -5.65 -9.64
N ILE A 173 -0.62 -4.74 -10.39
CA ILE A 173 -0.15 -4.99 -11.75
C ILE A 173 1.35 -5.19 -11.70
N VAL A 174 1.85 -6.35 -12.12
CA VAL A 174 3.29 -6.66 -12.08
C VAL A 174 3.92 -6.36 -13.44
N GLU A 175 5.12 -5.78 -13.43
CA GLU A 175 5.82 -5.36 -14.64
C GLU A 175 7.29 -5.80 -14.67
N LEU A 176 7.75 -6.15 -15.87
CA LEU A 176 9.18 -6.37 -16.13
C LEU A 176 9.94 -5.05 -16.19
N VAL A 177 11.04 -4.99 -15.44
CA VAL A 177 12.08 -3.96 -15.49
C VAL A 177 13.11 -4.35 -16.54
N ASP A 178 13.47 -3.39 -17.39
CA ASP A 178 14.56 -3.61 -18.34
C ASP A 178 15.93 -3.54 -17.62
N GLY A 179 16.78 -4.53 -17.89
CA GLY A 179 17.99 -4.77 -17.11
C GLY A 179 17.75 -5.17 -15.65
N THR A 180 18.83 -5.44 -14.93
CA THR A 180 18.80 -5.66 -13.47
C THR A 180 19.19 -4.36 -12.77
N PRO A 181 18.35 -3.83 -11.86
CA PRO A 181 18.72 -2.67 -11.06
C PRO A 181 20.02 -2.91 -10.29
N GLU A 182 20.95 -1.95 -10.34
CA GLU A 182 22.22 -2.02 -9.60
C GLU A 182 21.99 -2.12 -8.09
N LYS A 183 21.00 -1.36 -7.61
CA LYS A 183 20.51 -1.39 -6.23
C LYS A 183 19.01 -1.62 -6.25
N GLY A 184 18.54 -2.49 -5.38
CA GLY A 184 17.11 -2.59 -5.08
C GLY A 184 16.64 -1.37 -4.31
N TYR A 185 15.34 -1.12 -4.32
CA TYR A 185 14.72 -0.10 -3.47
C TYR A 185 14.99 -0.40 -1.99
N ASP A 186 15.87 0.41 -1.41
CA ASP A 186 16.22 0.46 0.02
C ASP A 186 15.75 1.78 0.66
N GLY A 187 14.86 2.48 -0.04
CA GLY A 187 14.27 3.72 0.43
C GLY A 187 13.48 3.54 1.73
N ARG A 188 13.15 4.68 2.32
CA ARG A 188 12.45 4.81 3.62
C ARG A 188 11.25 3.88 3.80
N PHE A 189 10.50 3.60 2.73
CA PHE A 189 9.26 2.83 2.78
C PHE A 189 9.41 1.40 2.23
N SER A 190 10.65 0.93 2.03
CA SER A 190 10.91 -0.42 1.51
C SER A 190 10.48 -1.50 2.50
N ILE A 191 10.67 -1.22 3.79
CA ILE A 191 10.23 -2.04 4.92
C ILE A 191 9.25 -1.18 5.72
N GLN A 192 7.95 -1.50 5.63
CA GLN A 192 6.89 -0.70 6.24
C GLN A 192 5.76 -1.58 6.81
N GLY A 193 4.81 -0.96 7.50
CA GLY A 193 3.56 -1.59 7.94
C GLY A 193 2.87 -0.84 9.08
N PRO A 194 1.61 -1.19 9.39
CA PRO A 194 0.76 -0.44 10.33
C PRO A 194 1.31 -0.39 11.77
N ARG A 195 2.18 -1.33 12.16
CA ARG A 195 2.74 -1.42 13.52
C ARG A 195 4.20 -0.99 13.63
N GLN A 196 4.80 -0.46 12.56
CA GLN A 196 6.21 -0.07 12.55
C GLN A 196 6.49 1.37 13.01
N VAL A 197 5.51 2.09 13.57
CA VAL A 197 5.72 3.41 14.20
C VAL A 197 6.41 3.30 15.59
N GLN A 198 7.20 2.24 15.80
CA GLN A 198 8.00 1.99 17.00
C GLN A 198 9.43 1.63 16.58
N ALA A 199 10.17 2.63 16.09
CA ALA A 199 11.64 2.65 16.13
C ALA A 199 12.10 4.10 16.17
#